data_AF-A0A7Z9KT87-F1
#
_entry.id   AF-A0A7Z9KT87-F1
#
_cell.length_a   1.000
_cell.length_b   1.000
_cell.length_c   1.000
_cell.angle_alpha   90.00
_cell.angle_beta   90.00
_cell.angle_gamma   90.00
#
_symmetry.space_group_name_H-M   'P 1'
#
loop_
_entity.id
_entity.type
_entity.pdbx_description
1 polymer ?
#
loop_
_entity_poly.entity_id
_entity_poly.type
_entity_poly.pdbx_seq_one_letter_code
_entity_poly.pdbx_strand_id
1 'polypeptide(L)'
;MLAASCPAGPAFEGGLIKYGMPGYDGAIESVRWADGQFECDIIGDTQPHGLCGSGLIDLLAELRRYDQMTPKGVFADKKQYELTVVPEYGITLSREDASNLAQAKAANYCGQFILIRHFGISPLDITECYLAGGFANYVNVDNAIQIGFLAPVPKDRITKIGNAAIQGAREVLISRKKRESIERLVKGIDHVELETTPDFFEVFVEGCQFKPMPNEFR
;
A
#
# COMPACT_ATOMS: atom_id res chain seq x y z
N MET A 1 -24.30 -1.64 -1.00
CA MET A 1 -22.85 -1.87 -0.75
C MET A 1 -22.13 -0.67 -1.33
N LEU A 2 -21.04 -0.19 -0.72
CA LEU A 2 -20.26 0.89 -1.31
C LEU A 2 -19.03 0.35 -2.03
N ALA A 3 -18.63 1.01 -3.11
CA ALA A 3 -17.36 0.76 -3.79
C ALA A 3 -16.75 2.07 -4.27
N ALA A 4 -15.43 2.16 -4.29
CA ALA A 4 -14.70 3.25 -4.91
C ALA A 4 -13.49 2.70 -5.66
N SER A 5 -12.92 3.52 -6.54
CA SER A 5 -11.67 3.23 -7.23
C SER A 5 -10.68 4.38 -7.02
N CYS A 6 -9.39 4.05 -6.92
CA CYS A 6 -8.35 5.03 -6.61
C CYS A 6 -7.24 4.95 -7.67
N PRO A 7 -6.86 6.05 -8.32
CA PRO A 7 -5.75 6.06 -9.25
C PRO A 7 -4.41 6.09 -8.49
N ALA A 8 -3.99 4.96 -7.93
CA ALA A 8 -2.76 4.86 -7.15
C ALA A 8 -1.47 4.95 -7.98
N GLY A 9 -1.55 4.70 -9.29
CA GLY A 9 -0.36 4.65 -10.14
C GLY A 9 0.56 3.46 -9.81
N PRO A 10 1.64 3.26 -10.58
CA PRO A 10 2.41 2.02 -10.55
C PRO A 10 3.55 2.00 -9.52
N ALA A 11 3.64 2.97 -8.59
CA ALA A 11 4.80 3.14 -7.72
C ALA A 11 5.13 1.88 -6.90
N PHE A 12 4.13 1.28 -6.26
CA PHE A 12 4.30 0.03 -5.50
C PHE A 12 4.36 -1.23 -6.36
N GLU A 13 4.21 -1.09 -7.68
CA GLU A 13 4.45 -2.13 -8.69
C GLU A 13 5.84 -1.99 -9.35
N GLY A 14 6.63 -1.01 -8.89
CA GLY A 14 7.98 -0.71 -9.37
C GLY A 14 8.06 0.37 -10.45
N GLY A 15 6.93 0.90 -10.94
CA GLY A 15 6.93 1.98 -11.93
C GLY A 15 7.26 3.33 -11.31
N LEU A 16 7.97 4.21 -12.03
CA LEU A 16 8.38 5.55 -11.56
C LEU A 16 9.31 5.55 -10.33
N ILE A 17 9.82 4.40 -9.93
CA ILE A 17 10.80 4.24 -8.85
C ILE A 17 12.10 3.75 -9.47
N LYS A 18 13.21 4.48 -9.25
CA LYS A 18 14.52 4.24 -9.91
C LYS A 18 14.97 2.78 -9.83
N TYR A 19 14.85 2.18 -8.66
CA TYR A 19 15.15 0.78 -8.39
C TYR A 19 13.90 -0.02 -8.00
N GLY A 20 12.72 0.42 -8.43
CA GLY A 20 11.48 -0.34 -8.25
C GLY A 20 11.38 -1.45 -9.28
N MET A 21 10.86 -2.61 -8.87
CA MET A 21 10.59 -3.72 -9.78
C MET A 21 9.42 -4.59 -9.29
N PRO A 22 8.79 -5.37 -10.18
CA PRO A 22 7.85 -6.41 -9.76
C PRO A 22 8.52 -7.49 -8.88
N GLY A 23 7.73 -8.19 -8.06
CA GLY A 23 8.21 -9.24 -7.16
C GLY A 23 8.57 -10.55 -7.88
N TYR A 24 9.78 -10.62 -8.42
CA TYR A 24 10.40 -11.82 -9.01
C TYR A 24 11.85 -11.94 -8.51
N ASP A 25 12.57 -12.98 -8.92
CA ASP A 25 13.95 -13.26 -8.50
C ASP A 25 14.86 -12.02 -8.57
N GLY A 26 15.54 -11.72 -7.46
CA GLY A 26 16.38 -10.54 -7.27
C GLY A 26 15.66 -9.31 -6.73
N ALA A 27 14.34 -9.35 -6.54
CA ALA A 27 13.63 -8.28 -5.84
C ALA A 27 13.84 -8.38 -4.33
N ILE A 28 14.16 -7.25 -3.70
CA ILE A 28 14.14 -7.10 -2.24
C ILE A 28 12.67 -7.06 -1.80
N GLU A 29 12.25 -8.04 -1.01
CA GLU A 29 10.86 -8.21 -0.56
C GLU A 29 10.61 -7.84 0.90
N SER A 30 11.65 -7.83 1.73
CA SER A 30 11.59 -7.31 3.09
C SER A 30 12.84 -6.50 3.41
N VAL A 31 12.66 -5.45 4.20
CA VAL A 31 13.72 -4.55 4.64
C VAL A 31 13.58 -4.34 6.14
N ARG A 32 14.67 -4.47 6.89
CA ARG A 32 14.73 -4.24 8.34
C ARG A 32 15.93 -3.37 8.66
N TRP A 33 15.78 -2.44 9.60
CA TRP A 33 16.89 -1.65 10.11
C TRP A 33 17.54 -2.38 11.29
N ALA A 34 18.83 -2.66 11.18
CA ALA A 34 19.65 -3.30 12.21
C ALA A 34 21.03 -2.63 12.26
N ASP A 35 21.49 -2.28 13.46
CA ASP A 35 22.85 -1.75 13.71
C ASP A 35 23.30 -0.59 12.79
N GLY A 36 22.37 0.28 12.38
CA GLY A 36 22.65 1.44 11.55
C GLY A 36 22.66 1.18 10.04
N GLN A 37 22.26 -0.02 9.62
CA GLN A 37 22.19 -0.45 8.21
C GLN A 37 20.86 -1.17 7.91
N PHE A 38 20.57 -1.36 6.62
CA PHE A 38 19.42 -2.13 6.17
C PHE A 38 19.80 -3.59 5.90
N GLU A 39 19.12 -4.51 6.57
CA GLU A 39 19.10 -5.93 6.23
C GLU A 39 17.94 -6.17 5.25
N CYS A 40 18.23 -6.89 4.16
CA CYS A 40 17.30 -7.09 3.06
C CYS A 40 17.12 -8.59 2.79
N ASP A 41 15.86 -9.05 2.72
CA ASP A 41 15.52 -10.38 2.22
C ASP A 41 15.21 -10.28 0.72
N ILE A 42 15.79 -11.18 -0.07
CA ILE A 42 15.72 -11.19 -1.54
C ILE A 42 14.91 -12.39 -2.01
N ILE A 43 14.03 -12.19 -2.99
CA ILE A 43 13.32 -13.28 -3.64
C ILE A 43 14.32 -14.12 -4.46
N GLY A 44 14.40 -15.42 -4.15
CA GLY A 44 15.31 -16.36 -4.79
C GLY A 44 16.74 -16.29 -4.24
N ASP A 45 17.60 -17.19 -4.74
CA ASP A 45 19.01 -17.27 -4.35
C ASP A 45 19.89 -16.51 -5.36
N THR A 46 19.73 -15.18 -5.41
CA THR A 46 20.38 -14.32 -6.39
C THR A 46 20.71 -12.93 -5.81
N GLN A 47 21.48 -12.14 -6.55
CA GLN A 47 21.84 -10.76 -6.21
C GLN A 47 20.62 -9.82 -6.29
N PRO A 48 20.59 -8.75 -5.47
CA PRO A 48 19.48 -7.80 -5.50
C PRO A 48 19.57 -6.92 -6.75
N HIS A 49 18.45 -6.77 -7.44
CA HIS A 49 18.31 -5.90 -8.63
C HIS A 49 17.44 -4.67 -8.38
N GLY A 50 16.61 -4.70 -7.33
CA GLY A 50 15.68 -3.61 -6.99
C GLY A 50 14.76 -3.99 -5.84
N LEU A 51 13.83 -3.10 -5.50
CA LEU A 51 12.82 -3.30 -4.46
C LEU A 51 11.46 -3.59 -5.10
N CYS A 52 10.80 -4.64 -4.63
CA CYS A 52 9.39 -4.82 -4.92
C CYS A 52 8.51 -4.05 -3.95
N GLY A 53 7.21 -4.05 -4.22
CA GLY A 53 6.25 -3.30 -3.45
C GLY A 53 6.26 -3.56 -1.93
N SER A 54 6.41 -4.83 -1.49
CA SER A 54 6.51 -5.14 -0.06
C SER A 54 7.81 -4.59 0.54
N GLY A 55 8.93 -4.71 -0.18
CA GLY A 55 10.22 -4.14 0.21
C GLY A 55 10.18 -2.61 0.31
N LEU A 56 9.44 -1.94 -0.60
CA LEU A 56 9.21 -0.49 -0.55
C LEU A 56 8.37 -0.07 0.67
N ILE A 57 7.31 -0.82 1.01
CA ILE A 57 6.54 -0.57 2.24
C ILE A 57 7.42 -0.72 3.47
N ASP A 58 8.18 -1.81 3.55
CA ASP A 58 9.08 -2.10 4.67
C ASP A 58 10.13 -0.99 4.81
N LEU A 59 10.81 -0.61 3.71
CA LEU A 59 11.79 0.46 3.72
C LEU A 59 11.20 1.79 4.22
N LEU A 60 10.04 2.20 3.72
CA LEU A 60 9.38 3.43 4.17
C LEU A 60 9.02 3.38 5.65
N ALA A 61 8.56 2.22 6.13
CA ALA A 61 8.20 2.02 7.53
C ALA A 61 9.44 2.08 8.44
N GLU A 62 10.54 1.42 8.08
CA GLU A 62 11.81 1.46 8.81
C GLU A 62 12.40 2.88 8.83
N LEU A 63 12.40 3.58 7.69
CA LEU A 63 12.86 4.97 7.60
C LEU A 63 12.06 5.89 8.54
N ARG A 64 10.75 5.67 8.67
CA ARG A 64 9.89 6.42 9.60
C ARG A 64 10.09 6.01 11.05
N ARG A 65 10.29 4.72 11.33
CA ARG A 65 10.46 4.15 12.68
C ARG A 65 11.76 4.61 13.33
N TYR A 66 12.83 4.74 12.56
CA TYR A 66 14.16 5.13 13.05
C TYR A 66 14.54 6.57 12.71
N ASP A 67 13.54 7.43 12.48
CA ASP A 67 13.67 8.87 12.24
C ASP A 67 14.66 9.25 11.10
N GLN A 68 14.90 8.34 10.16
CA GLN A 68 15.71 8.59 8.96
C GLN A 68 14.95 9.39 7.90
N MET A 69 13.63 9.50 8.04
CA MET A 69 12.77 10.27 7.16
C MET A 69 11.62 10.87 7.96
N THR A 70 11.25 12.12 7.69
CA THR A 70 10.08 12.79 8.29
C THR A 70 8.75 12.27 7.71
N PRO A 71 7.59 12.56 8.33
CA PRO A 71 6.30 12.22 7.73
C PRO A 71 6.09 12.78 6.31
N LYS A 72 6.77 13.87 5.95
CA LYS A 72 6.67 14.50 4.62
C LYS A 72 7.59 13.88 3.57
N GLY A 73 8.26 12.77 3.88
CA GLY A 73 9.19 12.11 2.95
C GLY A 73 10.55 12.80 2.82
N VAL A 74 10.90 13.73 3.72
CA VAL A 74 12.22 14.38 3.74
C VAL A 74 13.18 13.57 4.60
N PHE A 75 14.32 13.16 4.05
CA PHE A 75 15.38 12.45 4.79
C PHE A 75 15.95 13.28 5.94
N ALA A 76 16.52 12.60 6.94
CA ALA A 76 17.09 13.21 8.13
C ALA A 76 18.20 14.22 7.79
N ASP A 77 19.12 13.84 6.89
CA ASP A 77 20.01 14.81 6.25
C ASP A 77 19.28 15.50 5.08
N LYS A 78 18.92 16.76 5.27
CA LYS A 78 18.19 17.56 4.27
C LYS A 78 18.99 17.81 2.98
N LYS A 79 20.32 17.66 3.01
CA LYS A 79 21.18 17.80 1.83
C LYS A 79 21.21 16.51 1.00
N GLN A 80 20.85 15.38 1.61
CA GLN A 80 20.83 14.09 0.96
C GLN A 80 19.66 14.01 -0.04
N TYR A 81 19.98 13.70 -1.29
CA TYR A 81 18.98 13.49 -2.34
C TYR A 81 18.64 12.00 -2.52
N GLU A 82 19.63 11.11 -2.35
CA GLU A 82 19.45 9.65 -2.41
C GLU A 82 19.97 8.99 -1.12
N LEU A 83 19.18 8.06 -0.59
CA LEU A 83 19.52 7.22 0.54
C LEU A 83 19.95 5.84 0.05
N THR A 84 21.14 5.40 0.46
CA THR A 84 21.65 4.09 0.07
C THR A 84 20.96 3.01 0.90
N VAL A 85 20.36 2.04 0.22
CA VAL A 85 19.69 0.89 0.83
C VAL A 85 20.64 -0.31 0.82
N VAL A 86 21.25 -0.60 -0.32
CA VAL A 86 22.23 -1.69 -0.46
C VAL A 86 23.54 -1.15 -1.06
N PRO A 87 24.53 -0.79 -0.23
CA PRO A 87 25.76 -0.14 -0.69
C PRO A 87 26.55 -0.93 -1.73
N GLU A 88 26.67 -2.25 -1.53
CA GLU A 88 27.45 -3.14 -2.42
C GLU A 88 26.92 -3.16 -3.86
N TYR A 89 25.62 -2.93 -4.03
CA TYR A 89 24.93 -2.97 -5.34
C TYR A 89 24.47 -1.58 -5.79
N GLY A 90 24.76 -0.52 -5.02
CA GLY A 90 24.36 0.85 -5.35
C GLY A 90 22.85 1.09 -5.43
N ILE A 91 22.06 0.27 -4.75
CA ILE A 91 20.59 0.42 -4.70
C ILE A 91 20.25 1.54 -3.73
N THR A 92 19.52 2.55 -4.22
CA THR A 92 19.15 3.74 -3.46
C THR A 92 17.65 4.01 -3.49
N LEU A 93 17.20 4.91 -2.61
CA LEU A 93 15.88 5.53 -2.63
C LEU A 93 16.09 7.05 -2.72
N SER A 94 15.60 7.68 -3.78
CA SER A 94 15.68 9.13 -3.95
C SER A 94 14.50 9.87 -3.31
N ARG A 95 14.62 11.19 -3.16
CA ARG A 95 13.50 12.07 -2.76
C ARG A 95 12.35 12.07 -3.78
N GLU A 96 12.66 11.87 -5.06
CA GLU A 96 11.66 11.74 -6.11
C GLU A 96 10.89 10.42 -5.98
N ASP A 97 11.59 9.31 -5.72
CA ASP A 97 10.96 8.01 -5.43
C ASP A 97 10.02 8.12 -4.21
N ALA A 98 10.50 8.74 -3.12
CA ALA A 98 9.69 8.97 -1.93
C ALA A 98 8.43 9.82 -2.23
N SER A 99 8.55 10.83 -3.10
CA SER A 99 7.42 11.66 -3.54
C SER A 99 6.40 10.88 -4.38
N ASN A 100 6.86 10.00 -5.28
CA ASN A 100 6.00 9.14 -6.08
C ASN A 100 5.27 8.11 -5.21
N LEU A 101 5.98 7.51 -4.25
CA LEU A 101 5.39 6.59 -3.28
C LEU A 101 4.36 7.28 -2.37
N ALA A 102 4.64 8.51 -1.94
CA ALA A 102 3.70 9.31 -1.14
C ALA A 102 2.37 9.53 -1.88
N GLN A 103 2.41 9.91 -3.16
CA GLN A 103 1.21 10.13 -3.97
C GLN A 103 0.42 8.83 -4.21
N ALA A 104 1.11 7.73 -4.51
CA ALA A 104 0.48 6.42 -4.71
C ALA A 104 -0.19 5.90 -3.42
N LYS A 105 0.47 6.12 -2.28
CA LYS A 105 -0.06 5.81 -0.95
C LYS A 105 -1.24 6.72 -0.61
N ALA A 106 -1.19 8.00 -0.95
CA ALA A 106 -2.28 8.96 -0.73
C ALA A 106 -3.55 8.57 -1.47
N ALA A 107 -3.46 8.07 -2.71
CA ALA A 107 -4.62 7.58 -3.43
C ALA A 107 -5.33 6.42 -2.71
N ASN A 108 -4.56 5.42 -2.23
CA ASN A 108 -5.10 4.32 -1.42
C ASN A 108 -5.66 4.80 -0.08
N TYR A 109 -5.00 5.77 0.55
CA TYR A 109 -5.47 6.41 1.77
C TYR A 109 -6.84 7.07 1.56
N CYS A 110 -7.00 7.90 0.53
CA CYS A 110 -8.25 8.59 0.24
C CYS A 110 -9.41 7.63 0.03
N GLY A 111 -9.21 6.56 -0.74
CA GLY A 111 -10.25 5.57 -1.00
C GLY A 111 -10.78 4.92 0.27
N GLN A 112 -9.86 4.43 1.11
CA GLN A 112 -10.22 3.79 2.38
C GLN A 112 -10.86 4.80 3.33
N PHE A 113 -10.22 5.96 3.53
CA PHE A 113 -10.69 6.99 4.44
C PHE A 113 -12.09 7.49 4.07
N ILE A 114 -12.31 7.87 2.81
CA ILE A 114 -13.58 8.44 2.35
C ILE A 114 -14.69 7.38 2.38
N LEU A 115 -14.41 6.13 1.96
CA LEU A 115 -15.41 5.07 2.03
C LEU A 115 -15.84 4.77 3.47
N ILE A 116 -14.88 4.63 4.38
CA ILE A 116 -15.18 4.31 5.78
C ILE A 116 -15.93 5.48 6.44
N ARG A 117 -15.50 6.72 6.17
CA ARG A 117 -16.21 7.94 6.61
C ARG A 117 -17.63 8.03 6.06
N HIS A 118 -17.82 7.80 4.76
CA HIS A 118 -19.13 7.86 4.11
C HIS A 118 -20.08 6.77 4.62
N PHE A 119 -19.55 5.60 4.96
CA PHE A 119 -20.33 4.53 5.59
C PHE A 119 -20.67 4.83 7.06
N GLY A 120 -19.98 5.77 7.70
CA GLY A 120 -20.27 6.23 9.06
C GLY A 120 -19.76 5.29 10.16
N ILE A 121 -18.62 4.62 9.92
CA ILE A 121 -17.99 3.71 10.89
C ILE A 121 -16.53 4.10 11.16
N SER A 122 -15.93 3.47 12.17
CA SER A 122 -14.49 3.49 12.44
C SER A 122 -13.79 2.28 11.79
N PRO A 123 -12.48 2.32 11.51
CA PRO A 123 -11.70 1.13 11.16
C PRO A 123 -11.82 0.00 12.21
N LEU A 124 -12.09 0.34 13.47
CA LEU A 124 -12.26 -0.63 14.56
C LEU A 124 -13.61 -1.37 14.51
N ASP A 125 -14.59 -0.82 13.79
CA ASP A 125 -15.89 -1.47 13.57
C ASP A 125 -15.84 -2.51 12.45
N ILE A 126 -14.76 -2.52 11.64
CA ILE A 126 -14.57 -3.50 10.57
C ILE A 126 -14.34 -4.87 11.20
N THR A 127 -15.25 -5.80 10.90
CA THR A 127 -15.22 -7.17 11.44
C THR A 127 -14.25 -8.07 10.68
N GLU A 128 -14.07 -7.84 9.38
CA GLU A 128 -13.14 -8.57 8.52
C GLU A 128 -12.69 -7.66 7.36
N CYS A 129 -11.41 -7.68 7.05
CA CYS A 129 -10.77 -6.91 5.99
C CYS A 129 -9.99 -7.85 5.06
N TYR A 130 -10.51 -8.07 3.86
CA TYR A 130 -9.87 -8.92 2.88
C TYR A 130 -8.92 -8.11 1.99
N LEU A 131 -7.64 -8.48 1.97
CA LEU A 131 -6.65 -7.92 1.07
C LEU A 131 -6.48 -8.84 -0.14
N ALA A 132 -6.78 -8.32 -1.33
CA ALA A 132 -6.65 -9.02 -2.60
C ALA A 132 -5.62 -8.36 -3.51
N GLY A 133 -5.08 -9.14 -4.46
CA GLY A 133 -4.07 -8.69 -5.42
C GLY A 133 -2.70 -9.34 -5.20
N GLY A 134 -1.87 -9.35 -6.24
CA GLY A 134 -0.54 -9.99 -6.18
C GLY A 134 0.38 -9.33 -5.16
N PHE A 135 0.35 -8.00 -5.10
CA PHE A 135 1.06 -7.20 -4.10
C PHE A 135 0.61 -7.52 -2.67
N ALA A 136 -0.71 -7.58 -2.43
CA ALA A 136 -1.30 -7.75 -1.10
C ALA A 136 -0.84 -9.02 -0.35
N ASN A 137 -0.46 -10.08 -1.06
CA ASN A 137 -0.03 -11.34 -0.45
C ASN A 137 1.24 -11.20 0.39
N TYR A 138 2.17 -10.32 0.00
CA TYR A 138 3.49 -10.24 0.61
C TYR A 138 3.68 -9.01 1.51
N VAL A 139 2.72 -8.08 1.49
CA VAL A 139 2.75 -6.86 2.32
C VAL A 139 2.81 -7.21 3.81
N ASN A 140 3.73 -6.58 4.54
CA ASN A 140 3.69 -6.52 5.99
C ASN A 140 2.58 -5.54 6.43
N VAL A 141 1.52 -6.09 7.01
CA VAL A 141 0.31 -5.35 7.40
C VAL A 141 0.62 -4.24 8.42
N ASP A 142 1.48 -4.52 9.41
CA ASP A 142 1.82 -3.54 10.44
C ASP A 142 2.56 -2.35 9.81
N ASN A 143 3.56 -2.63 8.96
CA ASN A 143 4.32 -1.60 8.26
C ASN A 143 3.41 -0.76 7.34
N ALA A 144 2.49 -1.41 6.62
CA ALA A 144 1.54 -0.73 5.74
C ALA A 144 0.59 0.20 6.52
N ILE A 145 0.11 -0.22 7.70
CA ILE A 145 -0.69 0.64 8.59
C ILE A 145 0.16 1.81 9.12
N GLN A 146 1.41 1.55 9.53
CA GLN A 146 2.29 2.57 10.12
C GLN A 146 2.61 3.71 9.16
N ILE A 147 2.77 3.42 7.87
CA ILE A 147 2.95 4.45 6.85
C ILE A 147 1.63 5.04 6.35
N GLY A 148 0.48 4.53 6.82
CA GLY A 148 -0.88 4.92 6.47
C GLY A 148 -1.36 4.41 5.11
N PHE A 149 -0.71 3.39 4.54
CA PHE A 149 -1.15 2.76 3.30
C PHE A 149 -2.44 1.94 3.49
N LEU A 150 -2.57 1.26 4.63
CA LEU A 150 -3.79 0.57 5.05
C LEU A 150 -4.46 1.28 6.22
N ALA A 151 -5.80 1.23 6.25
CA ALA A 151 -6.58 1.63 7.41
C ALA A 151 -6.18 0.78 8.65
N PRO A 152 -6.22 1.34 9.86
CA PRO A 152 -5.78 0.68 11.09
C PRO A 152 -6.83 -0.34 11.60
N VAL A 153 -7.22 -1.28 10.74
CA VAL A 153 -8.05 -2.42 11.11
C VAL A 153 -7.22 -3.37 11.98
N PRO A 154 -7.77 -3.95 13.07
CA PRO A 154 -7.06 -4.93 13.87
C PRO A 154 -6.51 -6.08 13.02
N LYS A 155 -5.23 -6.41 13.22
CA LYS A 155 -4.48 -7.35 12.37
C LYS A 155 -5.10 -8.74 12.32
N ASP A 156 -5.72 -9.19 13.41
CA ASP A 156 -6.43 -10.46 13.52
C ASP A 156 -7.69 -10.53 12.64
N ARG A 157 -8.15 -9.40 12.10
CA ARG A 157 -9.27 -9.28 11.17
C ARG A 157 -8.84 -9.02 9.74
N ILE A 158 -7.53 -9.03 9.46
CA ILE A 158 -7.01 -8.80 8.11
C ILE A 158 -6.59 -10.14 7.50
N THR A 159 -7.29 -10.54 6.44
CA THR A 159 -7.04 -11.79 5.74
C THR A 159 -6.59 -11.53 4.30
N LYS A 160 -5.43 -12.07 3.93
CA LYS A 160 -4.92 -12.02 2.55
C LYS A 160 -5.54 -13.16 1.74
N ILE A 161 -6.21 -12.84 0.63
CA ILE A 161 -6.99 -13.81 -0.16
C ILE A 161 -6.43 -14.05 -1.58
N GLY A 162 -5.29 -13.45 -1.91
CA GLY A 162 -4.68 -13.57 -3.23
C GLY A 162 -5.50 -12.92 -4.34
N ASN A 163 -5.51 -13.54 -5.52
CA ASN A 163 -6.20 -12.97 -6.68
C ASN A 163 -7.70 -13.31 -6.66
N ALA A 164 -8.48 -12.49 -5.94
CA ALA A 164 -9.93 -12.64 -5.84
C ALA A 164 -10.64 -12.60 -7.20
N ALA A 165 -10.11 -11.84 -8.18
CA ALA A 165 -10.70 -11.76 -9.52
C ALA A 165 -10.59 -13.10 -10.28
N ILE A 166 -9.43 -13.75 -10.26
CA ILE A 166 -9.24 -15.07 -10.88
C ILE A 166 -10.08 -16.13 -10.18
N GLN A 167 -10.13 -16.13 -8.84
CA GLN A 167 -10.97 -17.07 -8.10
C GLN A 167 -12.45 -16.87 -8.44
N GLY A 168 -12.94 -15.63 -8.42
CA GLY A 168 -14.31 -15.30 -8.83
C GLY A 168 -14.63 -15.72 -10.26
N ALA A 169 -13.72 -15.47 -11.21
CA ALA A 169 -13.87 -15.87 -12.61
C ALA A 169 -14.03 -17.40 -12.74
N ARG A 170 -13.19 -18.18 -12.04
CA ARG A 170 -13.28 -19.65 -12.01
C ARG A 170 -14.61 -20.13 -11.43
N GLU A 171 -15.08 -19.50 -10.37
CA GLU A 171 -16.35 -19.87 -9.72
C GLU A 171 -17.57 -19.63 -10.59
N VAL A 172 -17.63 -18.50 -11.31
CA VAL A 172 -18.76 -18.18 -12.19
C VAL A 172 -18.69 -18.94 -13.52
N LEU A 173 -17.48 -19.32 -13.97
CA LEU A 173 -17.29 -20.11 -15.18
C LEU A 173 -17.98 -21.48 -15.09
N ILE A 174 -17.95 -22.11 -13.92
CA ILE A 174 -18.50 -23.46 -13.69
C ILE A 174 -19.91 -23.46 -13.09
N SER A 175 -20.50 -22.28 -12.81
CA SER A 175 -21.81 -22.19 -12.13
C SER A 175 -22.65 -21.03 -12.63
N ARG A 176 -23.72 -21.36 -13.39
CA ARG A 176 -24.73 -20.39 -13.83
C ARG A 176 -25.42 -19.69 -12.66
N LYS A 177 -25.72 -20.44 -11.59
CA LYS A 177 -26.33 -19.87 -10.36
C LYS A 177 -25.43 -18.82 -9.72
N LYS A 178 -24.11 -19.07 -9.63
CA LYS A 178 -23.16 -18.07 -9.10
C LYS A 178 -23.06 -16.86 -10.02
N ARG A 179 -23.05 -17.08 -11.34
CA ARG A 179 -23.08 -16.00 -12.33
C ARG A 179 -24.31 -15.10 -12.20
N GLU A 180 -25.51 -15.68 -12.13
CA GLU A 180 -26.76 -14.93 -11.92
C GLU A 180 -26.79 -14.19 -10.58
N SER A 181 -26.12 -14.74 -9.55
CA SER A 181 -26.02 -14.10 -8.24
C SER A 181 -25.15 -12.85 -8.29
N ILE A 182 -23.95 -12.94 -8.90
CA ILE A 182 -23.05 -11.78 -9.00
C ILE A 182 -23.63 -10.70 -9.92
N GLU A 183 -24.27 -11.08 -11.03
CA GLU A 183 -24.94 -10.14 -11.96
C GLU A 183 -26.08 -9.37 -11.30
N ARG A 184 -26.73 -9.94 -10.27
CA ARG A 184 -27.71 -9.24 -9.43
C ARG A 184 -27.05 -8.35 -8.38
N LEU A 185 -26.00 -8.85 -7.71
CA LEU A 185 -25.29 -8.13 -6.66
C LEU A 185 -24.70 -6.82 -7.18
N VAL A 186 -24.03 -6.84 -8.34
CA VAL A 186 -23.35 -5.66 -8.90
C VAL A 186 -24.29 -4.49 -9.19
N LYS A 187 -25.59 -4.76 -9.40
CA LYS A 187 -26.60 -3.72 -9.65
C LYS A 187 -27.00 -2.93 -8.39
N GLY A 188 -26.64 -3.42 -7.20
CA GLY A 188 -26.91 -2.76 -5.91
C GLY A 188 -25.65 -2.23 -5.23
N ILE A 189 -24.56 -2.05 -5.98
CA ILE A 189 -23.34 -1.41 -5.50
C ILE A 189 -23.41 0.07 -5.85
N ASP A 190 -23.33 0.91 -4.83
CA ASP A 190 -23.28 2.36 -4.96
C ASP A 190 -21.81 2.76 -5.12
N HIS A 191 -21.48 3.38 -6.25
CA HIS A 191 -20.14 3.88 -6.52
C HIS A 191 -19.96 5.25 -5.86
N VAL A 192 -18.93 5.37 -5.02
CA VAL A 192 -18.55 6.62 -4.36
C VAL A 192 -17.45 7.29 -5.19
N GLU A 193 -17.79 8.43 -5.79
CA GLU A 193 -16.87 9.26 -6.56
C GLU A 193 -16.01 10.10 -5.61
N LEU A 194 -14.81 9.61 -5.30
CA LEU A 194 -13.93 10.15 -4.26
C LEU A 194 -13.62 11.64 -4.49
N GLU A 195 -13.35 12.02 -5.73
CA GLU A 195 -12.99 13.36 -6.17
C GLU A 195 -14.09 14.41 -5.98
N THR A 196 -15.35 13.97 -5.81
CA THR A 196 -16.49 14.86 -5.56
C THR A 196 -16.63 15.23 -4.07
N THR A 197 -15.86 14.58 -3.20
CA THR A 197 -15.85 14.86 -1.77
C THR A 197 -15.34 16.30 -1.54
N PRO A 198 -16.08 17.17 -0.82
CA PRO A 198 -15.73 18.59 -0.68
C PRO A 198 -14.30 18.87 -0.18
N ASP A 199 -13.79 18.02 0.70
CA ASP A 199 -12.46 18.10 1.31
C ASP A 199 -11.45 17.10 0.69
N PHE A 200 -11.70 16.57 -0.51
CA PHE A 200 -10.86 15.55 -1.15
C PHE A 200 -9.37 15.94 -1.17
N PHE A 201 -9.06 17.18 -1.55
CA PHE A 201 -7.66 17.64 -1.60
C PHE A 201 -7.00 17.70 -0.22
N GLU A 202 -7.75 18.03 0.82
CA GLU A 202 -7.23 18.03 2.19
C GLU A 202 -6.92 16.61 2.65
N VAL A 203 -7.83 15.67 2.37
CA VAL A 203 -7.61 14.23 2.63
C VAL A 203 -6.42 13.70 1.83
N PHE A 204 -6.25 14.13 0.58
CA PHE A 204 -5.13 13.70 -0.26
C PHE A 204 -3.78 14.24 0.25
N VAL A 205 -3.71 15.53 0.61
CA VAL A 205 -2.51 16.14 1.18
C VAL A 205 -2.13 15.50 2.50
N GLU A 206 -3.12 15.16 3.34
CA GLU A 206 -2.90 14.40 4.56
C GLU A 206 -2.42 12.97 4.25
N GLY A 207 -3.03 12.32 3.26
CA GLY A 207 -2.68 10.99 2.76
C GLY A 207 -1.26 10.88 2.22
N CYS A 208 -0.70 11.97 1.66
CA CYS A 208 0.70 12.02 1.21
C CYS A 208 1.72 11.90 2.36
N GLN A 209 1.31 12.05 3.61
CA GLN A 209 2.23 11.88 4.73
C GLN A 209 2.41 10.41 5.09
N PHE A 210 3.64 10.01 5.41
CA PHE A 210 3.98 8.69 5.92
C PHE A 210 3.73 8.59 7.43
N LYS A 211 2.44 8.53 7.78
CA LYS A 211 1.94 8.32 9.14
C LYS A 211 0.62 7.54 9.11
N PRO A 212 0.21 6.91 10.22
CA PRO A 212 -1.03 6.13 10.27
C PRO A 212 -2.27 6.97 9.98
N MET A 213 -3.29 6.34 9.39
CA MET A 213 -4.66 6.88 9.36
C MET A 213 -5.21 7.06 10.78
N PRO A 214 -6.10 8.04 11.02
CA PRO A 214 -6.78 8.15 12.31
C PRO A 214 -7.76 6.98 12.52
N ASN A 215 -8.05 6.68 13.78
CA ASN A 215 -9.04 5.66 14.17
C ASN A 215 -10.47 6.19 14.16
N GLU A 216 -10.65 7.51 14.12
CA GLU A 216 -11.95 8.16 14.05
C GLU A 216 -11.99 9.08 12.84
N PHE A 217 -13.03 8.94 12.03
CA PHE A 217 -13.27 9.79 10.88
C PHE A 217 -14.40 10.75 11.24
N ARG A 218 -14.07 12.03 11.37
CA ARG A 218 -15.04 13.11 11.55
C ARG A 218 -15.51 13.62 10.20
#